data_AF-A0AAN0XZH1-F1
#
_entry.id   AF-A0AAN0XZH1-F1
#
_cell.length_a   1.000
_cell.length_b   1.000
_cell.length_c   1.000
_cell.angle_alpha   90.00
_cell.angle_beta   90.00
_cell.angle_gamma   90.00
#
_symmetry.space_group_name_H-M   'P 1'
#
loop_
_entity.id
_entity.type
_entity.pdbx_description
1 polymer ?
#
loop_
_entity_poly.entity_id
_entity_poly.type
_entity_poly.pdbx_seq_one_letter_code
_entity_poly.pdbx_strand_id
1 'polypeptide(L)' 'MKSVILLVATAAFSVGAIADSEVCKKIGEAQAGNDHDTVIELASKVKPEDLESCKLIARDVRTDINLSFD' A
#
# COMPACT_ATOMS: atom_id res chain seq x y z
N MET A 1 -10.35 -7.99 -46.58
CA MET A 1 -9.77 -8.98 -45.63
C MET A 1 -8.61 -8.34 -44.88
N LYS A 2 -8.51 -8.64 -43.58
CA LYS A 2 -7.51 -8.21 -42.57
C LYS A 2 -7.82 -6.90 -41.82
N SER A 3 -8.81 -6.95 -40.94
CA SER A 3 -8.76 -6.21 -39.67
C SER A 3 -8.37 -7.20 -38.57
N VAL A 4 -7.10 -7.15 -38.20
CA VAL A 4 -6.55 -7.65 -36.93
C VAL A 4 -5.86 -6.39 -36.41
N ILE A 5 -6.27 -5.82 -35.28
CA ILE A 5 -5.78 -6.22 -33.97
C ILE A 5 -6.88 -5.93 -32.95
N LEU A 6 -7.42 -7.01 -32.40
CA LEU A 6 -8.15 -7.03 -31.14
C LEU A 6 -7.12 -6.63 -30.06
N LEU A 7 -7.21 -5.39 -29.54
CA LEU A 7 -6.35 -4.97 -28.43
C LEU A 7 -6.74 -5.81 -27.20
N VAL A 8 -5.81 -6.67 -26.84
CA VAL A 8 -5.87 -7.66 -25.78
C VAL A 8 -6.08 -6.99 -24.43
N ALA A 9 -7.05 -7.54 -23.71
CA ALA A 9 -7.30 -7.40 -22.30
C ALA A 9 -6.01 -7.33 -21.45
N THR A 10 -5.82 -6.23 -20.73
CA THR A 10 -4.96 -6.16 -19.52
C THR A 10 -5.56 -5.20 -18.49
N ALA A 11 -6.88 -5.21 -18.29
CA ALA A 11 -7.51 -4.61 -17.09
C ALA A 11 -7.52 -5.63 -15.93
N ALA A 12 -6.38 -6.30 -15.70
CA ALA A 12 -6.24 -7.35 -14.69
C ALA A 12 -5.23 -6.97 -13.60
N PHE A 13 -5.14 -5.68 -13.28
CA PHE A 13 -4.38 -5.22 -12.12
C PHE A 13 -5.38 -4.74 -11.06
N SER A 14 -5.13 -5.14 -9.81
CA SER A 14 -5.72 -4.64 -8.56
C SER A 14 -6.92 -5.37 -7.95
N VAL A 15 -6.96 -6.71 -7.98
CA VAL A 15 -7.80 -7.48 -7.00
C VAL A 15 -6.98 -8.00 -5.80
N GLY A 16 -5.65 -7.86 -5.82
CA GLY A 16 -4.76 -8.33 -4.74
C GLY A 16 -4.45 -7.32 -3.62
N ALA A 17 -4.70 -6.03 -3.83
CA ALA A 17 -4.16 -4.97 -2.96
C ALA A 17 -4.98 -4.65 -1.70
N ILE A 18 -6.16 -5.27 -1.51
CA ILE A 18 -7.13 -4.79 -0.52
C ILE A 18 -6.72 -5.19 0.90
N ALA A 19 -6.18 -6.39 1.11
CA ALA A 19 -5.73 -6.87 2.42
C ALA A 19 -4.38 -6.28 2.84
N ASP A 20 -3.42 -6.17 1.90
CA ASP A 20 -2.13 -5.54 2.16
C ASP A 20 -2.26 -4.02 2.38
N SER A 21 -3.22 -3.35 1.73
CA SER A 21 -3.45 -1.92 1.95
C SER A 21 -3.79 -1.58 3.41
N GLU A 22 -4.55 -2.41 4.12
CA GLU A 22 -4.91 -2.14 5.52
C GLU A 22 -3.71 -2.27 6.47
N VAL A 23 -2.87 -3.30 6.28
CA VAL A 23 -1.63 -3.46 7.06
C VAL A 23 -0.70 -2.26 6.85
N CYS A 24 -0.57 -1.79 5.61
CA CYS A 24 0.25 -0.63 5.28
C CYS A 24 -0.26 0.67 5.88
N LYS A 25 -1.59 0.85 5.96
CA LYS A 25 -2.19 2.00 6.67
C LYS A 25 -1.86 1.97 8.16
N LYS A 26 -2.05 0.82 8.82
CA LYS A 26 -1.71 0.63 10.23
C LYS A 26 -0.22 0.83 10.53
N ILE A 27 0.66 0.46 9.60
CA ILE A 27 2.09 0.80 9.68
C ILE A 27 2.28 2.33 9.65
N GLY A 28 1.59 3.05 8.77
CA GLY A 28 1.64 4.51 8.69
C GLY A 28 1.15 5.20 9.97
N GLU A 29 0.04 4.72 10.54
CA GLU A 29 -0.51 5.18 11.81
C GLU A 29 0.47 4.94 12.97
N ALA A 30 1.02 3.73 13.07
CA ALA A 30 2.00 3.38 14.09
C ALA A 30 3.29 4.21 13.96
N GLN A 31 3.75 4.48 12.73
CA GLN A 31 4.87 5.40 12.50
C GLN A 31 4.57 6.83 12.93
N ALA A 32 3.36 7.34 12.68
CA ALA A 32 2.95 8.68 13.12
C ALA A 32 2.92 8.77 14.65
N GLY A 33 2.52 7.68 15.33
CA GLY A 33 2.49 7.56 16.78
C GLY A 33 3.82 7.16 17.45
N ASN A 34 4.92 7.00 16.69
CA ASN A 34 6.21 6.44 17.18
C ASN A 34 6.09 5.05 17.85
N ASP A 35 5.11 4.24 17.47
CA ASP A 35 4.96 2.87 17.95
C ASP A 35 5.82 1.90 17.12
N HIS A 36 7.10 1.82 17.50
CA HIS A 36 8.08 1.01 16.78
C HIS A 36 7.81 -0.49 16.86
N ASP A 37 7.24 -0.98 17.95
CA ASP A 37 6.96 -2.41 18.14
C ASP A 37 5.85 -2.86 17.17
N THR A 38 4.78 -2.08 17.07
CA THR A 38 3.70 -2.32 16.11
C THR A 38 4.19 -2.21 14.66
N VAL A 39 5.09 -1.27 14.35
CA VAL A 39 5.69 -1.16 13.01
C VAL A 39 6.45 -2.42 12.64
N ILE A 40 7.28 -2.96 13.54
CA ILE A 40 8.07 -4.18 13.30
C ILE A 40 7.15 -5.38 13.11
N GLU A 41 6.13 -5.53 13.97
CA GLU A 41 5.18 -6.63 13.89
C GLU A 41 4.43 -6.63 12.57
N LEU A 42 3.91 -5.47 12.15
CA LEU A 42 3.12 -5.35 10.93
C LEU A 42 3.98 -5.44 9.67
N ALA A 43 5.20 -4.87 9.68
CA ALA A 43 6.11 -4.95 8.55
C ALA A 43 6.53 -6.40 8.23
N SER A 44 6.60 -7.28 9.23
CA SER A 44 6.88 -8.71 9.04
C SER A 44 5.80 -9.46 8.24
N LYS A 45 4.59 -8.89 8.16
CA LYS A 45 3.43 -9.46 7.46
C LYS A 45 3.32 -8.98 6.02
N VAL A 46 4.12 -7.97 5.63
CA VAL A 46 4.13 -7.40 4.27
C VAL A 46 4.98 -8.28 3.37
N LYS A 47 4.42 -8.70 2.24
CA LYS A 47 5.17 -9.49 1.27
C LYS A 47 6.21 -8.63 0.56
N PRO A 48 7.36 -9.22 0.17
CA PRO A 48 8.40 -8.48 -0.54
C PRO A 48 7.92 -7.78 -1.82
N GLU A 49 7.00 -8.41 -2.57
CA GLU A 49 6.43 -7.85 -3.80
C GLU A 49 5.57 -6.58 -3.58
N ASP A 50 5.00 -6.42 -2.38
CA ASP A 50 4.11 -5.30 -2.04
C ASP A 50 4.82 -4.17 -1.27
N LEU A 51 6.10 -4.37 -0.97
CA LEU A 51 6.87 -3.52 -0.05
C LEU A 51 6.97 -2.06 -0.51
N GLU A 52 7.17 -1.81 -1.81
CA GLU A 52 7.24 -0.44 -2.34
C GLU A 52 5.88 0.25 -2.34
N SER A 53 4.82 -0.45 -2.72
CA SER A 53 3.44 0.07 -2.62
C SER A 53 3.06 0.35 -1.17
N CYS A 54 3.48 -0.51 -0.24
CA CYS A 54 3.23 -0.35 1.18
C CYS A 54 3.93 0.88 1.77
N LYS A 55 5.18 1.15 1.37
CA LYS A 55 5.92 2.35 1.76
C LYS A 55 5.23 3.65 1.32
N LEU A 56 4.61 3.65 0.15
CA LEU A 56 3.86 4.82 -0.34
C LEU A 56 2.62 5.05 0.51
N ILE A 57 1.81 4.01 0.73
CA ILE A 57 0.59 4.10 1.56
C ILE A 57 0.93 4.54 2.99
N ALA A 58 1.90 3.90 3.63
CA ALA A 58 2.29 4.23 5.00
C ALA A 58 2.81 5.68 5.12
N ARG A 59 3.53 6.17 4.10
CA ARG A 59 4.01 7.56 4.06
C ARG A 59 2.88 8.55 3.92
N ASP A 60 1.92 8.28 3.03
CA ASP A 60 0.77 9.16 2.83
C ASP A 60 -0.05 9.27 4.11
N VAL A 61 -0.38 8.14 4.75
CA VAL A 61 -1.10 8.12 6.04
C VAL A 61 -0.36 8.90 7.12
N ARG A 62 0.95 8.69 7.27
CA ARG A 62 1.76 9.43 8.24
C ARG A 62 1.74 10.93 7.97
N THR A 63 1.76 11.31 6.69
CA THR A 63 1.72 12.72 6.27
C THR A 63 0.35 13.33 6.56
N ASP A 64 -0.73 12.65 6.21
CA ASP A 64 -2.11 13.09 6.45
C ASP A 64 -2.38 13.29 7.95
N ILE A 65 -1.91 12.37 8.79
CA ILE A 65 -2.02 12.48 10.24
C ILE A 65 -1.26 13.71 10.73
N ASN A 66 0.01 13.88 10.33
CA ASN A 66 0.80 15.04 10.75
C ASN A 66 0.19 16.37 10.29
N LEU A 67 -0.39 16.43 9.08
CA LEU A 67 -1.07 17.61 8.55
C LEU A 67 -2.43 17.88 9.22
N SER A 68 -3.03 16.88 9.87
CA SER A 68 -4.30 17.04 10.60
C SER A 68 -4.13 17.69 11.97
N PHE A 69 -2.89 17.86 12.44
CA PHE A 69 -2.56 18.42 13.75
C PHE A 69 -1.86 19.79 13.68
N ASP A 70 -1.67 20.37 12.49
CA ASP A 70 -1.32 21.78 12.24
C ASP A 70 -2.58 22.62 11.95
#